data_AF-A0A3A6NWV5-F1
#
_entry.id   AF-A0A3A6NWV5-F1
#
_cell.length_a   1.000
_cell.length_b   1.000
_cell.length_c   1.000
_cell.angle_alpha   90.00
_cell.angle_beta   90.00
_cell.angle_gamma   90.00
#
_symmetry.space_group_name_H-M   'P 1'
#
loop_
_entity.id
_entity.type
_entity.pdbx_description
1 polymer ?
#
loop_
_entity_poly.entity_id
_entity_poly.type
_entity_poly.pdbx_seq_one_letter_code
_entity_poly.pdbx_strand_id
1 'polypeptide(L)'
;MNEPKTVSEKWTPLMALAKRFGESLLFRVALQAKNNGHSPLEVAQILGIPLNYFYHLYAGVSDVSRCRRETYEAFSRYLGEPVISVLCSAGVIRFDDLFTEDGLEDAIEEVNAELLEGVSDQPLLVQGFAGWLAGAVVPDTSLLVQMVASDSDDEVKVR
;
A
#
# COMPACT_ATOMS: atom_id res chain seq x y z
N MET A 1 -37.32 11.55 -7.29
CA MET A 1 -36.45 11.39 -6.12
C MET A 1 -35.32 10.47 -6.55
N ASN A 2 -34.08 10.96 -6.61
CA ASN A 2 -32.93 10.10 -6.92
C ASN A 2 -32.55 9.37 -5.64
N GLU A 3 -32.53 8.04 -5.67
CA GLU A 3 -32.00 7.24 -4.57
C GLU A 3 -30.56 7.66 -4.25
N PRO A 4 -30.16 7.72 -2.97
CA PRO A 4 -28.80 8.04 -2.61
C PRO A 4 -27.87 6.93 -3.13
N LYS A 5 -27.08 7.26 -4.15
CA LYS A 5 -26.05 6.36 -4.69
C LYS A 5 -25.21 5.79 -3.56
N THR A 6 -25.09 4.47 -3.52
CA THR A 6 -24.30 3.77 -2.51
C THR A 6 -22.84 4.24 -2.55
N VAL A 7 -22.13 4.22 -1.42
CA VAL A 7 -20.72 4.66 -1.36
C VAL A 7 -19.85 3.90 -2.36
N SER A 8 -20.16 2.63 -2.59
CA SER A 8 -19.53 1.78 -3.62
C SER A 8 -19.68 2.33 -5.04
N GLU A 9 -20.83 2.91 -5.40
CA GLU A 9 -21.07 3.48 -6.74
C GLU A 9 -20.25 4.74 -7.03
N LYS A 10 -19.79 5.46 -5.98
CA LYS A 10 -18.99 6.68 -6.15
C LYS A 10 -17.54 6.39 -6.55
N TRP A 11 -17.03 5.20 -6.22
CA TRP A 11 -15.66 4.80 -6.53
C TRP A 11 -15.50 4.18 -7.91
N THR A 12 -16.55 3.56 -8.46
CA THR A 12 -16.52 2.94 -9.79
C THR A 12 -15.88 3.82 -10.87
N PRO A 13 -16.26 5.11 -11.05
CA PRO A 13 -15.62 5.96 -12.05
C PRO A 13 -14.15 6.30 -11.71
N LEU A 14 -13.82 6.47 -10.44
CA LEU A 14 -12.45 6.79 -10.00
C LEU A 14 -11.51 5.59 -10.15
N MET A 15 -11.97 4.39 -9.81
CA MET A 15 -11.22 3.15 -10.03
C MET A 15 -11.02 2.87 -11.52
N ALA A 16 -12.03 3.12 -12.35
CA ALA A 16 -11.90 2.98 -13.80
C ALA A 16 -10.84 3.93 -14.38
N LEU A 17 -10.75 5.17 -13.87
CA LEU A 17 -9.72 6.12 -14.25
C LEU A 17 -8.33 5.70 -13.76
N ALA A 18 -8.20 5.32 -12.49
CA ALA A 18 -6.93 4.91 -11.90
C ALA A 18 -6.35 3.64 -12.56
N LYS A 19 -7.21 2.69 -12.94
CA LYS A 19 -6.81 1.47 -13.65
C LYS A 19 -6.15 1.73 -15.01
N ARG A 20 -6.41 2.88 -15.65
CA ARG A 20 -5.74 3.27 -16.91
C ARG A 20 -4.24 3.52 -16.73
N PHE A 21 -3.80 3.72 -15.49
CA PHE A 21 -2.42 3.96 -15.11
C PHE A 21 -1.77 2.76 -14.39
N GLY A 22 -2.40 1.57 -14.44
CA GLY A 22 -1.92 0.36 -13.75
C GLY A 22 -2.24 0.33 -12.26
N GLU A 23 -1.44 -0.41 -11.47
CA GLU A 23 -1.49 -0.42 -9.99
C GLU A 23 -0.92 0.87 -9.38
N SER A 24 -1.43 2.01 -9.84
CA SER A 24 -1.04 3.33 -9.35
C SER A 24 -1.44 3.53 -7.88
N LEU A 25 -0.72 4.41 -7.17
CA LEU A 25 -1.06 4.82 -5.80
C LEU A 25 -2.56 5.15 -5.63
N LEU A 26 -3.15 5.85 -6.61
CA LEU A 26 -4.56 6.23 -6.57
C LEU A 26 -5.51 5.03 -6.68
N PHE A 27 -5.15 3.99 -7.43
CA PHE A 27 -5.96 2.77 -7.47
C PHE A 27 -6.01 2.09 -6.11
N ARG A 28 -4.87 2.00 -5.42
CA ARG A 28 -4.75 1.43 -4.07
C ARG A 28 -5.57 2.21 -3.05
N VAL A 29 -5.49 3.54 -3.10
CA VAL A 29 -6.30 4.43 -2.26
C VAL A 29 -7.79 4.22 -2.48
N ALA A 30 -8.23 4.08 -3.74
CA ALA A 30 -9.63 3.81 -4.05
C ALA A 30 -10.09 2.44 -3.55
N LEU A 31 -9.25 1.41 -3.66
CA LEU A 31 -9.53 0.08 -3.14
C LEU A 31 -9.67 0.10 -1.61
N GLN A 32 -8.71 0.72 -0.92
CA GLN A 32 -8.74 0.87 0.54
C GLN A 32 -9.95 1.68 1.01
N ALA A 33 -10.31 2.75 0.28
CA ALA A 33 -11.50 3.53 0.58
C ALA A 33 -12.80 2.75 0.41
N LYS A 34 -12.88 1.91 -0.64
CA LYS A 34 -14.02 1.01 -0.82
C LYS A 34 -14.12 0.00 0.32
N ASN A 35 -13.00 -0.58 0.76
CA ASN A 35 -12.96 -1.54 1.87
C ASN A 35 -13.37 -0.90 3.19
N ASN A 36 -12.95 0.34 3.43
CA ASN A 36 -13.29 1.09 4.65
C ASN A 36 -14.69 1.74 4.60
N GLY A 37 -15.40 1.66 3.46
CA GLY A 37 -16.68 2.35 3.29
C GLY A 37 -16.58 3.88 3.29
N HIS A 38 -15.40 4.44 3.02
CA HIS A 38 -15.18 5.88 2.95
C HIS A 38 -15.62 6.45 1.60
N SER A 39 -16.26 7.61 1.62
CA SER A 39 -16.55 8.40 0.43
C SER A 39 -15.32 9.20 -0.04
N PRO A 40 -15.28 9.65 -1.31
CA PRO A 40 -14.19 10.48 -1.81
C PRO A 40 -13.94 11.76 -1.00
N LEU A 41 -14.99 12.36 -0.42
CA LEU A 41 -14.86 13.53 0.44
C LEU A 41 -14.13 13.19 1.74
N GLU A 42 -14.49 12.09 2.39
CA GLU A 42 -13.83 11.65 3.63
C GLU A 42 -12.36 11.32 3.37
N VAL A 43 -12.06 10.64 2.25
CA VAL A 43 -10.66 10.35 1.88
C VAL A 43 -9.89 11.65 1.65
N ALA A 44 -10.44 12.62 0.90
CA ALA A 44 -9.77 13.90 0.69
C ALA A 44 -9.50 14.64 2.02
N GLN A 45 -10.44 14.59 2.97
CA GLN A 45 -10.28 15.16 4.31
C GLN A 45 -9.20 14.44 5.12
N ILE A 46 -9.17 13.10 5.11
CA ILE A 46 -8.15 12.30 5.80
C ILE A 46 -6.76 12.59 5.23
N LEU A 47 -6.67 12.73 3.91
CA LEU A 47 -5.43 13.08 3.21
C LEU A 47 -5.02 14.55 3.41
N GLY A 48 -5.87 15.37 4.02
CA GLY A 48 -5.61 16.79 4.24
C GLY A 48 -5.55 17.62 2.96
N ILE A 49 -6.25 17.19 1.89
CA ILE A 49 -6.26 17.88 0.60
C ILE A 49 -7.66 18.33 0.18
N PRO A 50 -7.78 19.44 -0.58
CA PRO A 50 -9.08 19.87 -1.10
C PRO A 50 -9.71 18.81 -2.00
N LEU A 51 -11.03 18.61 -1.89
CA LEU A 51 -11.76 17.62 -2.70
C LEU A 51 -11.57 17.84 -4.21
N ASN A 52 -11.52 19.09 -4.67
CA ASN A 52 -11.27 19.38 -6.09
C ASN A 52 -9.87 18.91 -6.53
N TYR A 53 -8.86 19.10 -5.69
CA TYR A 53 -7.51 18.61 -5.98
C TYR A 53 -7.46 17.08 -5.98
N PHE A 54 -8.17 16.43 -5.06
CA PHE A 54 -8.34 14.98 -5.05
C PHE A 54 -8.91 14.46 -6.38
N TYR A 55 -9.96 15.09 -6.91
CA TYR A 55 -10.49 14.71 -8.23
C TYR A 55 -9.52 14.99 -9.38
N HIS A 56 -8.74 16.08 -9.32
CA HIS A 56 -7.73 16.37 -10.34
C HIS A 56 -6.63 15.29 -10.39
N LEU A 57 -6.25 14.72 -9.24
CA LEU A 57 -5.31 13.59 -9.18
C LEU A 57 -5.88 12.38 -9.92
N TYR A 58 -7.12 11.97 -9.62
CA TYR A 58 -7.75 10.81 -10.28
C TYR A 58 -8.07 11.03 -11.75
N ALA A 59 -8.31 12.27 -12.17
CA ALA A 59 -8.50 12.62 -13.58
C ALA A 59 -7.18 12.66 -14.37
N GLY A 60 -6.01 12.54 -13.70
CA GLY A 60 -4.70 12.70 -14.32
C GLY A 60 -4.38 14.14 -14.74
N VAL A 61 -5.16 15.11 -14.26
CA VAL A 61 -4.92 16.55 -14.51
C VAL A 61 -3.78 17.07 -13.63
N SER A 62 -3.65 16.52 -12.42
CA SER A 62 -2.53 16.77 -11.51
C SER A 62 -1.67 15.52 -11.38
N ASP A 63 -0.36 15.75 -11.41
CA ASP A 63 0.63 14.69 -11.28
C ASP A 63 0.80 14.31 -9.80
N VAL A 64 0.54 13.04 -9.48
CA VAL A 64 0.66 12.52 -8.11
C VAL A 64 2.10 12.54 -7.62
N SER A 65 3.10 12.47 -8.51
CA SER A 65 4.52 12.54 -8.16
C SER A 65 4.97 13.94 -7.72
N ARG A 66 4.12 14.96 -7.93
CA ARG A 66 4.38 16.35 -7.55
C ARG A 66 3.61 16.78 -6.31
N CYS A 67 2.97 15.85 -5.61
CA CYS A 67 2.36 16.15 -4.31
C CYS A 67 3.42 16.57 -3.28
N ARG A 68 2.99 17.28 -2.24
CA ARG A 68 3.86 17.68 -1.15
C ARG A 68 4.21 16.47 -0.28
N ARG A 69 5.32 16.54 0.46
CA ARG A 69 5.77 15.49 1.36
C ARG A 69 4.69 15.06 2.36
N GLU A 70 4.00 16.03 2.94
CA GLU A 70 2.94 15.79 3.93
C GLU A 70 1.77 14.98 3.33
N THR A 71 1.53 15.13 2.01
CA THR A 71 0.51 14.36 1.29
C THR A 71 0.92 12.89 1.18
N TYR A 72 2.19 12.57 0.91
CA TYR A 72 2.67 11.19 0.90
C TYR A 72 2.62 10.54 2.28
N GLU A 73 2.96 11.28 3.33
CA GLU A 73 2.83 10.81 4.72
C GLU A 73 1.36 10.55 5.09
N ALA A 74 0.42 11.34 4.56
CA ALA A 74 -1.00 11.11 4.73
C ALA A 74 -1.47 9.85 3.96
N PHE A 75 -1.01 9.65 2.73
CA PHE A 75 -1.26 8.41 1.98
C PHE A 75 -0.72 7.19 2.71
N SER A 76 0.51 7.27 3.23
CA SER A 76 1.15 6.20 4.01
C SER A 76 0.31 5.82 5.23
N ARG A 77 -0.12 6.80 6.02
CA ARG A 77 -1.01 6.57 7.17
C ARG A 77 -2.36 5.99 6.77
N TYR A 78 -2.93 6.46 5.66
CA TYR A 78 -4.23 5.99 5.18
C TYR A 78 -4.19 4.54 4.68
N LEU A 79 -3.11 4.16 4.00
CA LEU A 79 -2.91 2.82 3.46
C LEU A 79 -2.34 1.83 4.48
N GLY A 80 -1.74 2.31 5.57
CA GLY A 80 -1.02 1.47 6.52
C GLY A 80 0.32 0.98 5.95
N GLU A 81 0.93 1.77 5.06
CA GLU A 81 2.11 1.37 4.30
C GLU A 81 3.29 2.30 4.58
N PRO A 82 4.55 1.83 4.46
CA PRO A 82 5.72 2.70 4.55
C PRO A 82 5.70 3.83 3.51
N VAL A 83 6.16 5.02 3.91
CA VAL A 83 6.24 6.20 3.01
C VAL A 83 7.03 5.90 1.74
N ILE A 84 8.08 5.07 1.81
CA ILE A 84 8.86 4.68 0.63
C ILE A 84 8.02 3.92 -0.41
N SER A 85 7.13 3.01 0.01
CA SER A 85 6.24 2.28 -0.91
C SER A 85 5.25 3.22 -1.59
N VAL A 86 4.75 4.22 -0.85
CA VAL A 86 3.89 5.28 -1.40
C VAL A 86 4.64 6.12 -2.44
N LEU A 87 5.89 6.51 -2.16
CA LEU A 87 6.72 7.28 -3.09
C LEU A 87 7.03 6.50 -4.38
N CYS A 88 7.34 5.21 -4.27
CA CYS A 88 7.49 4.33 -5.44
C CYS A 88 6.19 4.21 -6.23
N SER A 89 5.06 3.97 -5.55
CA SER A 89 3.73 3.88 -6.19
C SER A 89 3.26 5.18 -6.83
N ALA A 90 3.76 6.32 -6.35
CA ALA A 90 3.53 7.64 -6.93
C ALA A 90 4.48 7.96 -8.09
N GLY A 91 5.49 7.12 -8.36
CA GLY A 91 6.51 7.37 -9.36
C GLY A 91 7.49 8.49 -9.00
N VAL A 92 7.57 8.86 -7.71
CA VAL A 92 8.54 9.87 -7.21
C VAL A 92 9.94 9.29 -7.17
N ILE A 93 10.04 8.04 -6.74
CA ILE A 93 11.27 7.25 -6.69
C ILE A 93 11.10 6.12 -7.67
N ARG A 94 12.01 6.00 -8.63
CA ARG A 94 12.07 4.85 -9.52
C ARG A 94 12.81 3.74 -8.82
N PHE A 95 12.48 2.52 -9.20
CA PHE A 95 13.11 1.35 -8.64
C PHE A 95 14.63 1.33 -8.93
N ASP A 96 15.01 1.77 -10.13
CA ASP A 96 16.41 1.96 -10.56
C ASP A 96 17.17 3.02 -9.72
N ASP A 97 16.47 3.86 -8.94
CA ASP A 97 17.12 4.81 -8.04
C ASP A 97 17.57 4.13 -6.72
N LEU A 98 17.03 2.94 -6.42
CA LEU A 98 17.29 2.21 -5.16
C LEU A 98 18.32 1.09 -5.34
N PHE A 99 18.51 0.57 -6.56
CA PHE A 99 19.40 -0.54 -6.86
C PHE A 99 20.29 -0.23 -8.07
N THR A 100 21.55 -0.62 -8.00
CA THR A 100 22.38 -0.80 -9.20
C THR A 100 21.97 -2.11 -9.89
N GLU A 101 22.14 -2.23 -11.22
CA GLU A 101 21.77 -3.45 -11.97
C GLU A 101 22.33 -4.73 -11.31
N ASP A 102 23.59 -4.70 -10.87
CA ASP A 102 24.25 -5.81 -10.19
C ASP A 102 23.65 -6.13 -8.80
N GLY A 103 23.13 -5.12 -8.09
CA GLY A 103 22.59 -5.29 -6.74
C GLY A 103 21.13 -5.75 -6.71
N LEU A 104 20.43 -5.65 -7.85
CA LEU A 104 19.05 -6.09 -7.97
C LEU A 104 18.96 -7.61 -8.14
N GLU A 105 19.85 -8.19 -8.95
CA GLU A 105 19.89 -9.64 -9.17
C GLU A 105 20.20 -10.37 -7.86
N ASP A 106 21.21 -9.90 -7.12
CA ASP A 106 21.57 -10.41 -5.79
C ASP A 106 20.39 -10.31 -4.80
N ALA A 107 19.68 -9.18 -4.76
CA ALA A 107 18.55 -8.98 -3.85
C ALA A 107 17.34 -9.86 -4.20
N ILE A 108 17.09 -10.12 -5.49
CA ILE A 108 16.01 -11.01 -5.93
C ILE A 108 16.37 -12.47 -5.59
N GLU A 109 17.61 -12.88 -5.78
CA GLU A 109 18.08 -14.22 -5.42
C GLU A 109 18.02 -14.46 -3.90
N GLU A 110 18.44 -13.48 -3.09
CA GLU A 110 18.40 -13.55 -1.63
C GLU A 110 16.97 -13.72 -1.10
N VAL A 111 16.03 -12.91 -1.60
CA VAL A 111 14.60 -13.03 -1.22
C VAL A 111 14.02 -14.37 -1.65
N ASN A 112 14.32 -14.84 -2.86
CA ASN A 112 13.81 -16.12 -3.34
C ASN A 112 14.37 -17.30 -2.52
N ALA A 113 15.62 -17.21 -2.06
CA ALA A 113 16.22 -18.19 -1.18
C ALA A 113 15.54 -18.19 0.20
N GLU A 114 15.30 -17.02 0.80
CA GLU A 114 14.58 -16.91 2.07
C GLU A 114 13.13 -17.43 2.00
N LEU A 115 12.42 -17.18 0.89
CA LEU A 115 11.06 -17.67 0.65
C LEU A 115 10.99 -19.21 0.52
N LEU A 116 12.07 -19.84 0.05
CA LEU A 116 12.17 -21.30 -0.11
C LEU A 116 12.62 -22.00 1.17
N GLU A 117 13.39 -21.33 2.03
CA GLU A 117 13.96 -21.93 3.25
C GLU A 117 13.13 -21.72 4.52
N GLY A 118 12.20 -20.76 4.53
CA GLY A 118 11.20 -20.65 5.61
C GLY A 118 11.77 -20.32 6.99
N VAL A 119 12.82 -19.49 7.08
CA VAL A 119 13.52 -19.18 8.33
C VAL A 119 13.65 -17.67 8.62
N SER A 120 13.04 -17.30 9.75
CA SER A 120 13.46 -16.29 10.75
C SER A 120 12.89 -14.86 10.80
N ASP A 121 12.85 -14.40 12.07
CA ASP A 121 12.36 -13.16 12.62
C ASP A 121 13.21 -11.93 12.24
N GLN A 122 12.74 -11.18 11.24
CA GLN A 122 12.88 -9.72 10.97
C GLN A 122 13.56 -9.34 9.64
N PRO A 123 13.09 -8.27 8.95
CA PRO A 123 11.81 -7.57 9.11
C PRO A 123 10.88 -7.93 7.95
N LEU A 124 9.67 -8.38 8.31
CA LEU A 124 8.52 -8.60 7.42
C LEU A 124 8.24 -7.46 6.41
N LEU A 125 8.85 -6.29 6.61
CA LEU A 125 8.86 -5.16 5.67
C LEU A 125 9.67 -5.40 4.40
N VAL A 126 10.84 -6.04 4.46
CA VAL A 126 11.68 -6.28 3.28
C VAL A 126 11.11 -7.43 2.46
N GLN A 127 10.71 -8.53 3.12
CA GLN A 127 10.00 -9.63 2.47
C GLN A 127 8.62 -9.19 1.96
N GLY A 128 7.88 -8.36 2.69
CA GLY A 128 6.62 -7.79 2.23
C GLY A 128 6.81 -6.83 1.05
N PHE A 129 7.90 -6.06 1.03
CA PHE A 129 8.26 -5.19 -0.08
C PHE A 129 8.71 -5.98 -1.32
N ALA A 130 9.49 -7.06 -1.14
CA ALA A 130 9.91 -7.92 -2.22
C ALA A 130 8.77 -8.81 -2.77
N GLY A 131 7.88 -9.29 -1.90
CA GLY A 131 6.62 -9.93 -2.30
C GLY A 131 5.70 -8.97 -3.05
N TRP A 132 5.63 -7.71 -2.61
CA TRP A 132 4.95 -6.62 -3.32
C TRP A 132 5.57 -6.33 -4.70
N LEU A 133 6.91 -6.35 -4.82
CA LEU A 133 7.61 -6.21 -6.11
C LEU A 133 7.38 -7.41 -7.05
N ALA A 134 7.19 -8.61 -6.50
CA ALA A 134 6.92 -9.83 -7.28
C ALA A 134 5.43 -9.99 -7.70
N GLY A 135 4.56 -9.03 -7.37
CA GLY A 135 3.12 -9.09 -7.66
C GLY A 135 2.33 -10.04 -6.76
N ALA A 136 2.90 -10.47 -5.62
CA ALA A 136 2.19 -11.25 -4.62
C ALA A 136 1.36 -10.31 -3.73
N VAL A 137 0.11 -10.71 -3.44
CA VAL A 137 -0.75 -10.01 -2.49
C VAL A 137 -0.05 -10.00 -1.13
N VAL A 138 0.22 -8.82 -0.58
CA VAL A 138 0.77 -8.66 0.77
C VAL A 138 -0.16 -9.42 1.73
N PRO A 139 0.33 -10.46 2.44
CA PRO A 139 -0.50 -11.20 3.37
C PRO A 139 -1.01 -10.26 4.48
N ASP A 140 -2.27 -10.42 4.85
CA ASP A 140 -2.92 -9.63 5.88
C ASP A 140 -2.14 -9.75 7.20
N THR A 141 -1.44 -8.68 7.56
CA THR A 141 -0.55 -8.62 8.74
C THR A 141 -1.34 -8.77 10.05
N SER A 142 -2.66 -8.63 10.01
CA SER A 142 -3.58 -8.86 11.14
C SER A 142 -3.55 -10.31 11.65
N LEU A 143 -3.33 -11.28 10.74
CA LEU A 143 -3.29 -12.71 11.09
C LEU A 143 -1.92 -13.14 11.67
N LEU A 144 -0.85 -12.44 11.31
CA LEU A 144 0.51 -12.76 11.75
C LEU A 144 0.80 -12.33 13.20
N VAL A 145 0.18 -11.24 13.68
CA VAL A 145 0.31 -10.80 15.07
C VAL A 145 -0.31 -11.82 16.06
N GLN A 146 -1.32 -12.58 15.64
CA GLN A 146 -1.94 -13.61 16.50
C GLN A 146 -1.07 -14.86 16.64
N MET A 147 -0.23 -15.18 15.65
CA MET A 147 0.70 -16.31 15.73
C MET A 147 1.88 -16.01 16.67
N VAL A 148 2.44 -14.80 16.62
CA VAL A 148 3.57 -14.41 17.50
C VAL A 148 3.13 -14.26 18.96
N ALA A 149 1.88 -13.85 19.21
CA ALA A 149 1.34 -13.75 20.57
C ALA A 149 0.94 -15.09 21.19
N SER A 150 0.87 -16.17 20.41
CA SER A 150 0.46 -17.50 20.90
C SER A 150 1.64 -18.38 21.36
N ASP A 151 2.88 -17.95 21.10
CA ASP A 151 4.10 -18.72 21.41
C ASP A 151 4.79 -18.25 22.71
N SER A 152 4.14 -17.38 23.50
CA SER A 152 4.72 -16.79 24.72
C SER A 152 4.25 -17.40 26.04
N ASP A 153 3.36 -18.40 26.04
CA ASP A 153 2.61 -18.83 27.23
C ASP A 153 2.76 -20.33 27.60
N ASP A 154 3.96 -20.91 27.41
CA ASP A 154 4.31 -22.19 28.04
C ASP A 154 5.40 -22.01 29.13
N GLU A 155 4.99 -21.45 30.27
CA GLU A 155 5.66 -21.67 31.54
C GLU A 155 5.55 -23.16 31.91
N VAL A 156 6.62 -23.90 31.63
CA VAL A 156 6.83 -25.27 32.09
C VAL A 156 6.92 -25.29 33.63
N LYS A 157 5.82 -25.68 34.30
CA LYS A 157 5.85 -26.19 35.67
C LYS A 157 6.35 -27.63 35.68
N VAL A 158 7.59 -27.86 36.12
CA VAL A 158 8.05 -29.19 36.57
C VAL A 158 7.95 -29.25 38.09
N ARG A 159 7.18 -30.22 38.56
CA ARG A 159 7.09 -30.66 39.97
C ARG A 159 8.37 -31.35 40.41
#